data_AF-A0A814FK76-F1
#
_entry.id   AF-A0A814FK76-F1
#
_cell.length_a   1.000
_cell.length_b   1.000
_cell.length_c   1.000
_cell.angle_alpha   90.00
_cell.angle_beta   90.00
_cell.angle_gamma   90.00
#
_symmetry.space_group_name_H-M   'P 1'
#
loop_
_entity.id
_entity.type
_entity.pdbx_description
1 polymer ?
#
loop_
_entity_poly.entity_id
_entity_poly.type
_entity_poly.pdbx_seq_one_letter_code
_entity_poly.pdbx_strand_id
1 'polypeptide(L)'
;MKPTLYNIIFSFYVFIIVGVAPPLLMIIFSLITLRNIRLAHRRIRPALTFTGMRQRDYQLTRMLVSEVVVYILSTLPFPFNSLYNTVTISIAKSVDRQIIEAFINFITGTFLIFINPSSTFYIYLTTSKTFRSEVKAAFNNIGHQIFRVPQRPRLPTMSKRTTTM
;
A
#
# COMPACT_ATOMS: atom_id res chain seq x y z
N MET A 1 -24.56 -22.84 23.77
CA MET A 1 -23.29 -22.87 23.01
C MET A 1 -22.29 -22.03 23.79
N LYS A 2 -21.25 -22.62 24.39
CA LYS A 2 -20.38 -21.91 25.36
C LYS A 2 -19.66 -20.76 24.64
N PRO A 3 -19.87 -19.48 25.02
CA PRO A 3 -19.29 -18.31 24.34
C PRO A 3 -17.75 -18.35 24.26
N THR A 4 -17.11 -19.15 25.12
CA THR A 4 -15.67 -19.42 25.10
C THR A 4 -15.20 -20.22 23.89
N LEU A 5 -15.97 -21.19 23.39
CA LEU A 5 -15.56 -22.00 22.23
C LEU A 5 -15.55 -21.16 20.94
N TYR A 6 -16.55 -20.29 20.79
CA TYR A 6 -16.64 -19.36 19.67
C TYR A 6 -15.44 -18.40 19.63
N ASN A 7 -15.08 -17.80 20.77
CA ASN A 7 -13.95 -16.87 20.86
C ASN A 7 -12.60 -17.52 20.52
N ILE A 8 -12.42 -18.80 20.90
CA ILE A 8 -11.23 -19.58 20.55
C ILE A 8 -11.17 -19.80 19.03
N ILE A 9 -12.22 -20.35 18.44
CA ILE A 9 -12.27 -20.62 16.99
C ILE A 9 -12.08 -19.32 16.20
N PHE A 10 -12.74 -18.24 16.61
CA PHE A 10 -12.62 -16.94 15.98
C PHE A 10 -11.20 -16.36 16.08
N SER A 11 -10.55 -16.43 17.23
CA SER A 11 -9.17 -15.94 17.40
C SER A 11 -8.18 -16.72 16.53
N PHE A 12 -8.33 -18.04 16.43
CA PHE A 12 -7.51 -18.85 15.52
C PHE A 12 -7.76 -18.52 14.05
N TYR A 13 -9.04 -18.35 13.67
CA TYR A 13 -9.41 -17.93 12.33
C TYR A 13 -8.78 -16.58 11.95
N VAL A 14 -8.90 -15.57 12.82
CA VAL A 14 -8.31 -14.24 12.61
C VAL A 14 -6.79 -14.33 12.55
N PHE A 15 -6.16 -15.10 13.44
CA PHE A 15 -4.72 -15.29 13.44
C PHE A 15 -4.21 -15.87 12.11
N ILE A 16 -4.85 -16.93 11.60
CA ILE A 16 -4.43 -17.59 10.37
C ILE A 16 -4.76 -16.75 9.14
N ILE A 17 -6.02 -16.30 9.01
CA ILE A 17 -6.52 -15.66 7.79
C ILE A 17 -6.12 -14.20 7.67
N VAL A 18 -6.04 -13.46 8.78
CA VAL A 18 -5.69 -12.03 8.78
C VAL A 18 -4.21 -11.84 9.09
N GLY A 19 -3.67 -12.61 10.04
CA GLY A 19 -2.31 -12.45 10.53
C GLY A 19 -1.25 -13.15 9.68
N VAL A 20 -1.46 -14.41 9.31
CA VAL A 20 -0.39 -15.27 8.76
C VAL A 20 -0.49 -15.47 7.25
N ALA A 21 -1.68 -15.77 6.73
CA ALA A 21 -1.85 -16.08 5.32
C ALA A 21 -1.47 -14.92 4.38
N PRO A 22 -1.89 -13.65 4.62
CA PRO A 22 -1.55 -12.54 3.75
C PRO A 22 -0.04 -12.28 3.63
N PRO A 23 0.73 -12.13 4.73
CA PRO A 23 2.17 -11.89 4.61
C PRO A 23 2.92 -13.09 4.02
N LEU A 24 2.51 -14.33 4.31
CA LEU A 24 3.12 -15.50 3.67
C LEU A 24 2.94 -15.49 2.15
N LEU A 25 1.72 -15.25 1.67
CA LEU A 25 1.44 -15.14 0.24
C LEU A 25 2.21 -13.98 -0.40
N MET A 26 2.25 -12.82 0.25
CA MET A 26 2.98 -11.65 -0.25
C MET A 26 4.50 -11.91 -0.31
N ILE A 27 5.08 -12.61 0.67
CA ILE A 27 6.50 -13.00 0.65
C ILE A 27 6.76 -13.99 -0.49
N ILE A 28 5.92 -15.01 -0.64
CA ILE A 28 6.07 -16.01 -1.71
C ILE A 28 6.02 -15.34 -3.08
N PHE A 29 5.01 -14.50 -3.32
CA PHE A 29 4.88 -13.77 -4.58
C PHE A 29 6.04 -12.79 -4.82
N SER A 30 6.51 -12.10 -3.78
CA SER A 30 7.68 -11.23 -3.87
C SER A 30 8.95 -12.00 -4.26
N LEU A 31 9.18 -13.17 -3.67
CA LEU A 31 10.34 -14.03 -3.97
C LEU A 31 10.26 -14.60 -5.40
N ILE A 32 9.09 -15.07 -5.82
CA ILE A 32 8.86 -15.57 -7.19
C ILE A 32 9.11 -14.44 -8.21
N THR A 33 8.60 -13.24 -7.93
CA THR A 33 8.79 -12.06 -8.78
C THR A 33 10.26 -11.70 -8.90
N LEU A 34 11.00 -11.67 -7.78
CA LEU A 34 12.44 -11.44 -7.78
C LEU A 34 13.21 -12.51 -8.55
N ARG A 35 12.83 -13.79 -8.42
CA ARG A 35 13.44 -14.89 -9.16
C ARG A 35 13.18 -14.74 -10.67
N ASN A 36 11.95 -14.44 -11.08
CA ASN A 36 11.59 -14.24 -12.47
C ASN A 36 12.33 -13.05 -13.09
N ILE A 37 12.44 -11.92 -12.38
CA ILE A 37 13.21 -10.76 -12.84
C ILE A 37 14.69 -11.13 -13.03
N ARG A 38 15.30 -11.86 -12.08
CA ARG A 38 16.71 -12.31 -12.19
C ARG A 38 16.92 -13.28 -13.36
N LEU A 39 15.98 -14.18 -13.61
CA LEU A 39 16.05 -15.13 -14.73
C LEU A 39 15.85 -14.45 -16.08
N ALA A 40 14.90 -13.52 -16.18
CA ALA A 40 14.72 -12.67 -17.35
C ALA A 40 16.01 -11.88 -17.66
N HIS A 41 16.73 -11.46 -16.62
CA HIS A 41 18.01 -10.76 -16.74
C HIS A 41 19.12 -11.61 -17.37
N ARG A 42 19.12 -12.94 -17.13
CA ARG A 42 20.10 -13.86 -17.73
C ARG A 42 19.79 -14.25 -19.17
N ARG A 43 18.53 -14.19 -19.62
CA ARG A 43 18.09 -14.66 -20.95
C ARG A 43 18.03 -13.58 -22.03
N ILE A 44 17.81 -12.32 -21.68
CA ILE A 44 17.52 -11.27 -22.68
C ILE A 44 18.70 -10.31 -22.80
N ARG A 45 19.38 -10.32 -23.96
CA ARG A 45 20.37 -9.30 -24.35
C ARG A 45 19.72 -7.90 -24.33
N PRO A 46 20.41 -6.84 -23.90
CA PRO A 46 19.80 -5.54 -23.67
C PRO A 46 19.41 -4.88 -25.00
N ALA A 47 18.17 -5.08 -25.44
CA ALA A 47 17.55 -4.19 -26.42
C ALA A 47 17.22 -2.87 -25.71
N LEU A 48 17.64 -1.75 -26.30
CA LEU A 48 17.72 -0.41 -25.71
C LEU A 48 16.42 0.16 -25.09
N THR A 49 15.28 -0.48 -25.25
CA THR A 49 13.96 -0.07 -24.73
C THR A 49 13.60 -0.67 -23.36
N PHE A 50 14.31 -1.70 -22.87
CA PHE A 50 13.95 -2.40 -21.62
C PHE A 50 14.46 -1.77 -20.32
N THR A 51 15.32 -0.75 -20.40
CA THR A 51 15.96 -0.14 -19.22
C THR A 51 14.97 0.65 -18.35
N GLY A 52 14.01 1.36 -18.96
CA GLY A 52 12.98 2.13 -18.24
C GLY A 52 11.92 1.27 -17.57
N MET A 53 11.43 0.23 -18.25
CA MET A 53 10.46 -0.73 -17.71
C MET A 53 11.05 -1.48 -16.50
N ARG A 54 12.34 -1.83 -16.59
CA ARG A 54 13.10 -2.50 -15.53
C ARG A 54 13.25 -1.68 -14.25
N GLN A 55 13.52 -0.37 -14.34
CA GLN A 55 13.61 0.47 -13.14
C GLN A 55 12.27 0.59 -12.43
N ARG A 56 11.17 0.59 -13.20
CA ARG A 56 9.80 0.61 -12.68
C ARG A 56 9.49 -0.70 -11.92
N ASP A 57 9.85 -1.86 -12.46
CA ASP A 57 9.60 -3.15 -11.80
C ASP A 57 10.37 -3.31 -10.49
N TYR A 58 11.62 -2.86 -10.42
CA TYR A 58 12.40 -2.86 -9.18
C TYR A 58 11.81 -1.91 -8.13
N GLN A 59 11.31 -0.75 -8.56
CA GLN A 59 10.65 0.20 -7.66
C GLN A 59 9.33 -0.35 -7.13
N LEU A 60 8.51 -0.96 -7.99
CA LEU A 60 7.26 -1.63 -7.61
C LEU A 60 7.54 -2.76 -6.62
N THR A 61 8.56 -3.59 -6.88
CA THR A 61 8.96 -4.66 -5.95
C THR A 61 9.41 -4.10 -4.60
N ARG A 62 10.21 -3.03 -4.59
CA ARG A 62 10.67 -2.40 -3.34
C ARG A 62 9.52 -1.77 -2.55
N MET A 63 8.55 -1.20 -3.26
CA MET A 63 7.32 -0.62 -2.71
C MET A 63 6.47 -1.69 -2.04
N LEU A 64 6.26 -2.82 -2.72
CA LEU A 64 5.52 -3.96 -2.20
C LEU A 64 6.19 -4.56 -0.96
N VAL A 65 7.53 -4.69 -0.96
CA VAL A 65 8.27 -5.15 0.24
C VAL A 65 8.11 -4.19 1.42
N SER A 66 8.19 -2.87 1.19
CA SER A 66 7.97 -1.90 2.27
C SER A 66 6.53 -1.93 2.80
N GLU A 67 5.55 -2.13 1.93
CA GLU A 67 4.15 -2.29 2.31
C GLU A 67 3.94 -3.56 3.15
N VAL A 68 4.57 -4.68 2.79
CA VAL A 68 4.54 -5.92 3.57
C VAL A 68 5.13 -5.73 4.97
N VAL A 69 6.25 -5.01 5.10
CA VAL A 69 6.86 -4.73 6.41
C VAL A 69 5.92 -3.90 7.28
N VAL A 70 5.29 -2.86 6.73
CA VAL A 70 4.36 -2.02 7.49
C VAL A 70 3.08 -2.77 7.81
N TYR A 71 2.59 -3.62 6.91
CA TYR A 71 1.46 -4.51 7.17
C TYR A 71 1.76 -5.46 8.34
N ILE A 72 2.94 -6.09 8.37
CA ILE A 72 3.39 -6.98 9.45
C ILE A 72 3.38 -6.21 10.77
N LEU A 73 4.01 -5.03 10.83
CA LEU A 73 4.11 -4.25 12.07
C LEU A 73 2.76 -3.71 12.56
N SER A 74 1.87 -3.37 11.64
CA SER A 74 0.58 -2.74 11.96
C SER A 74 -0.53 -3.76 12.25
N THR A 75 -0.48 -4.93 11.60
CA THR A 75 -1.59 -5.89 11.64
C THR A 75 -1.30 -7.11 12.52
N LEU A 76 -0.04 -7.55 12.67
CA LEU A 76 0.27 -8.72 13.53
C LEU A 76 -0.01 -8.52 15.02
N PRO A 77 0.16 -7.33 15.62
CA PRO A 77 -0.09 -7.17 17.06
C PRO A 77 -1.53 -7.52 17.47
N PHE A 78 -2.50 -7.30 16.59
CA PHE A 78 -3.92 -7.58 16.85
C PHE A 78 -4.24 -9.07 17.12
N PRO A 79 -3.93 -10.01 16.21
CA PRO A 79 -4.21 -11.42 16.42
C PRO A 79 -3.43 -12.00 17.62
N PHE A 80 -2.20 -11.51 17.90
CA PHE A 80 -1.49 -11.88 19.12
C PHE A 80 -2.23 -11.42 20.39
N ASN A 81 -2.73 -10.18 20.40
CA ASN A 81 -3.52 -9.66 21.52
C ASN A 81 -4.86 -10.40 21.69
N SER A 82 -5.53 -10.75 20.59
CA SER A 82 -6.76 -11.55 20.62
C SER A 82 -6.54 -12.94 21.22
N LEU A 83 -5.43 -13.58 20.85
CA LEU A 83 -5.05 -14.88 21.40
C LEU A 83 -4.73 -14.79 22.89
N TYR A 84 -3.98 -13.75 23.31
CA TYR A 84 -3.71 -13.48 24.72
C TYR A 84 -5.00 -13.28 25.54
N ASN A 85 -5.93 -12.46 25.03
CA ASN A 85 -7.22 -12.22 25.70
C ASN A 85 -8.06 -13.50 25.83
N THR A 86 -8.01 -14.36 24.81
CA THR A 86 -8.73 -15.63 24.82
C THR A 86 -8.14 -16.61 25.83
N VAL A 87 -6.81 -16.73 25.92
CA VAL A 87 -6.14 -17.63 26.87
C VAL A 87 -6.30 -17.15 28.31
N THR A 88 -6.31 -15.85 28.54
CA THR A 88 -6.41 -15.25 29.88
C THR A 88 -7.85 -14.97 30.33
N ILE A 89 -8.86 -15.41 29.56
CA ILE A 89 -10.28 -15.11 29.83
C ILE A 89 -10.79 -15.72 31.15
N SER A 90 -10.19 -16.82 31.60
CA SER A 90 -10.55 -17.53 32.84
C SER A 90 -9.78 -17.04 34.07
N ILE A 91 -8.83 -16.11 33.89
CA ILE A 91 -7.99 -15.60 34.98
C ILE A 91 -8.66 -14.35 35.56
N ALA A 92 -8.85 -14.30 36.88
CA ALA A 92 -9.30 -13.08 37.55
C ALA A 92 -8.24 -11.98 37.43
N LYS A 93 -8.63 -10.81 36.91
CA LYS A 93 -7.73 -9.67 36.64
C LYS A 93 -8.06 -8.50 37.57
N SER A 94 -7.03 -7.83 38.08
CA SER A 94 -7.19 -6.56 38.81
C SER A 94 -7.72 -5.46 37.88
N VAL A 95 -8.31 -4.42 38.47
CA VAL A 95 -8.86 -3.27 37.73
C VAL A 95 -7.79 -2.60 36.87
N ASP A 96 -6.59 -2.36 37.42
CA ASP A 96 -5.48 -1.75 36.69
C ASP A 96 -5.07 -2.58 35.46
N ARG A 97 -5.04 -3.91 35.61
CA ARG A 97 -4.70 -4.81 34.50
C ARG A 97 -5.76 -4.78 33.40
N GLN A 98 -7.04 -4.68 33.74
CA GLN A 98 -8.11 -4.55 32.75
C GLN A 98 -8.00 -3.26 31.95
N ILE A 99 -7.62 -2.14 32.60
CA ILE A 99 -7.42 -0.85 31.93
C ILE A 99 -6.24 -0.93 30.95
N ILE A 100 -5.11 -1.51 31.36
CA ILE A 100 -3.94 -1.69 30.50
C ILE A 100 -4.28 -2.57 29.29
N GLU A 101 -4.97 -3.70 29.52
CA GLU A 101 -5.38 -4.60 28.44
C GLU A 101 -6.37 -3.94 27.47
N ALA A 102 -7.30 -3.12 27.96
CA ALA A 102 -8.20 -2.33 27.13
C ALA A 102 -7.44 -1.30 26.27
N PHE A 103 -6.45 -0.62 26.85
CA PHE A 103 -5.58 0.29 26.13
C PHE A 103 -4.77 -0.41 25.02
N ILE A 104 -4.19 -1.57 25.32
CA ILE A 104 -3.47 -2.38 24.33
C ILE A 104 -4.42 -2.87 23.23
N ASN A 105 -5.65 -3.27 23.59
CA ASN A 105 -6.67 -3.62 22.61
C ASN A 105 -7.02 -2.46 21.68
N PHE A 106 -7.14 -1.25 22.21
CA PHE A 106 -7.37 -0.05 21.39
C PHE A 106 -6.19 0.23 20.45
N ILE A 107 -4.95 0.15 20.93
CA ILE A 107 -3.77 0.36 20.09
C ILE A 107 -3.72 -0.70 18.96
N THR A 108 -3.88 -1.96 19.31
CA THR A 108 -3.68 -3.07 18.37
C THR A 108 -4.88 -3.29 17.45
N GLY A 109 -6.10 -3.20 17.97
CA GLY A 109 -7.34 -3.47 17.23
C GLY A 109 -7.97 -2.25 16.56
N THR A 110 -7.48 -1.04 16.82
CA THR A 110 -8.00 0.18 16.20
C THR A 110 -6.85 0.98 15.61
N PHE A 111 -5.98 1.54 16.44
CA PHE A 111 -4.99 2.52 16.00
C PHE A 111 -4.04 1.98 14.91
N LEU A 112 -3.41 0.83 15.15
CA LEU A 112 -2.44 0.24 14.21
C LEU A 112 -3.12 -0.24 12.92
N ILE A 113 -4.33 -0.80 13.01
CA ILE A 113 -5.06 -1.26 11.82
C ILE A 113 -5.40 -0.09 10.89
N PHE A 114 -5.80 1.07 11.42
CA PHE A 114 -6.09 2.26 10.61
C PHE A 114 -4.83 2.99 10.10
N ILE A 115 -3.69 2.81 10.75
CA ILE A 115 -2.40 3.31 10.26
C ILE A 115 -2.00 2.62 8.96
N ASN A 116 -2.28 1.32 8.82
CA ASN A 116 -1.88 0.54 7.66
C ASN A 116 -2.32 1.17 6.32
N PRO A 117 -3.62 1.41 6.04
CA PRO A 117 -4.05 2.03 4.78
C PRO A 117 -3.57 3.49 4.62
N SER A 118 -3.38 4.21 5.74
CA SER A 118 -2.88 5.59 5.73
C SER A 118 -1.39 5.66 5.40
N SER A 119 -0.63 4.64 5.80
CA SER A 119 0.82 4.55 5.61
C SER A 119 1.19 4.27 4.15
N THR A 120 0.32 3.58 3.40
CA THR A 120 0.53 3.22 2.00
C THR A 120 0.89 4.43 1.14
N PHE A 121 0.24 5.58 1.34
CA PHE A 121 0.57 6.82 0.65
C PHE A 121 2.00 7.30 0.94
N TYR A 122 2.41 7.30 2.22
CA TYR A 122 3.75 7.73 2.63
C TYR A 122 4.83 6.75 2.17
N ILE A 123 4.53 5.45 2.19
CA ILE A 123 5.42 4.40 1.68
C ILE A 123 5.63 4.60 0.18
N TYR A 124 4.58 4.88 -0.58
CA TYR A 124 4.68 5.10 -2.02
C TYR A 124 5.44 6.39 -2.36
N LEU A 125 5.20 7.44 -1.57
CA LEU A 125 5.92 8.70 -1.67
C LEU A 125 7.40 8.58 -1.30
N THR A 126 7.76 7.72 -0.34
CA THR A 126 9.14 7.58 0.13
C THR A 126 9.97 6.55 -0.64
N THR A 127 9.35 5.47 -1.09
CA THR A 127 10.06 4.34 -1.70
C THR A 127 10.39 4.55 -3.17
N SER A 128 9.57 5.28 -3.94
CA SER A 128 9.78 5.46 -5.38
C SER A 128 10.27 6.87 -5.75
N LYS A 129 11.49 6.96 -6.31
CA LYS A 129 12.02 8.21 -6.88
C LYS A 129 11.18 8.68 -8.08
N THR A 130 10.65 7.74 -8.86
CA THR A 130 9.78 8.03 -10.02
C THR A 130 8.43 8.56 -9.57
N PHE A 131 7.85 8.03 -8.48
CA PHE A 131 6.59 8.55 -7.93
C PHE A 131 6.72 10.00 -7.44
N ARG A 132 7.82 10.36 -6.77
CA ARG A 132 8.11 11.76 -6.42
C ARG A 132 8.23 12.66 -7.66
N SER A 133 8.80 12.15 -8.74
CA SER A 133 8.93 12.89 -10.01
C SER A 133 7.57 13.09 -10.69
N GLU A 134 6.73 12.07 -10.70
CA GLU A 134 5.36 12.12 -11.25
C GLU A 134 4.45 13.03 -10.42
N VAL A 135 4.52 12.96 -9.08
CA VAL A 135 3.77 13.86 -8.20
C VAL A 135 4.21 15.30 -8.39
N LYS A 136 5.52 15.59 -8.43
CA LYS A 136 6.02 16.94 -8.74
C LYS A 136 5.57 17.40 -10.13
N ALA A 137 5.61 16.54 -11.14
CA ALA A 137 5.16 16.86 -12.48
C ALA A 137 3.64 17.14 -12.52
N ALA A 138 2.83 16.35 -11.80
CA ALA A 138 1.39 16.55 -11.67
C ALA A 138 1.07 17.87 -10.97
N PHE A 139 1.73 18.19 -9.85
CA PHE A 139 1.58 19.48 -9.18
C PHE A 139 1.98 20.66 -10.07
N ASN A 140 3.09 20.53 -10.81
CA ASN A 140 3.55 21.58 -11.72
C ASN A 140 2.58 21.77 -12.90
N ASN A 141 2.02 20.67 -13.44
CA ASN A 141 1.03 20.70 -14.52
C ASN A 141 -0.32 21.28 -14.05
N ILE A 142 -0.77 20.97 -12.83
CA ILE A 142 -1.98 21.55 -12.24
C ILE A 142 -1.77 23.05 -12.00
N GLY A 143 -0.60 23.46 -11.48
CA GLY A 143 -0.25 24.87 -11.34
C GLY A 143 -0.26 25.61 -12.68
N HIS A 144 0.26 24.98 -13.75
CA HIS A 144 0.22 25.53 -15.10
C HIS A 144 -1.19 25.56 -15.71
N GLN A 145 -2.07 24.62 -15.38
CA GLN A 145 -3.45 24.61 -15.86
C GLN A 145 -4.31 25.67 -15.15
N ILE A 146 -4.11 25.87 -13.85
CA ILE A 146 -4.80 26.91 -13.07
C ILE A 146 -4.35 28.32 -13.53
N PHE A 147 -3.10 28.49 -13.94
CA PHE A 147 -2.58 29.78 -14.47
C PHE A 147 -2.83 30.01 -15.97
N ARG A 148 -3.37 29.05 -16.73
CA ARG A 148 -3.77 29.27 -18.12
C ARG A 148 -5.18 29.87 -18.18
N VAL A 149 -5.20 31.21 -18.20
CA VAL A 149 -6.32 32.05 -18.68
C VAL A 149 -6.90 31.46 -20.00
N PRO A 150 -8.22 31.42 -20.21
CA PRO A 150 -8.82 30.84 -21.41
C PRO A 150 -8.33 31.56 -22.66
N GLN A 151 -7.78 30.83 -23.63
CA GLN A 151 -7.53 31.41 -24.96
C GLN A 151 -8.87 31.79 -25.59
N ARG A 152 -9.07 33.10 -25.87
CA ARG A 152 -10.22 33.57 -26.64
C ARG A 152 -10.25 32.86 -28.01
N PRO A 153 -11.44 32.44 -28.49
CA PRO A 153 -11.55 31.79 -29.79
C PRO A 153 -11.02 32.72 -30.89
N ARG A 154 -10.06 32.23 -31.69
CA ARG A 154 -9.61 32.94 -32.89
C ARG A 154 -10.77 32.97 -33.88
N LEU A 155 -11.31 34.16 -34.13
CA LEU A 155 -12.32 34.38 -35.16
C LEU A 155 -11.78 33.92 -36.52
N PRO A 156 -12.57 33.17 -37.32
CA PRO A 156 -12.15 32.76 -38.65
C PRO A 156 -11.94 33.99 -39.53
N THR A 157 -10.72 34.16 -40.03
CA THR A 157 -10.40 35.18 -41.03
C THR A 157 -11.19 34.87 -42.30
N MET A 158 -12.18 35.70 -42.61
CA MET A 158 -12.98 35.58 -43.81
C MET A 158 -12.10 35.67 -45.07
N SER A 159 -12.34 34.69 -45.94
CA SER A 159 -11.95 34.62 -47.35
C SER A 159 -12.00 35.97 -48.05
N LYS A 160 -10.88 36.35 -48.69
CA LYS A 160 -10.90 37.20 -49.89
C LYS A 160 -10.30 36.41 -51.05
N ARG A 161 -11.14 35.57 -51.67
CA ARG A 161 -10.91 35.06 -53.02
C ARG A 161 -11.34 36.15 -53.98
N THR A 162 -10.42 37.02 -54.36
CA THR A 162 -10.67 38.04 -55.39
C THR A 162 -10.47 37.38 -56.76
N THR A 163 -11.56 37.36 -57.51
CA THR A 163 -11.73 37.05 -58.92
C THR A 163 -10.89 37.97 -59.82
N THR A 164 -10.80 37.63 -61.11
CA THR A 164 -10.20 38.34 -62.27
C THR A 164 -8.73 38.00 -62.54
N MET A 165 -8.32 37.64 -63.75
CA MET A 165 -8.99 37.43 -65.04
C MET A 165 -8.11 36.49 -65.86
#